data_AF-A0A535LU42-F1
#
_entry.id   AF-A0A535LU42-F1
#
_cell.length_a   1.000
_cell.length_b   1.000
_cell.length_c   1.000
_cell.angle_alpha   90.00
_cell.angle_beta   90.00
_cell.angle_gamma   90.00
#
_symmetry.space_group_name_H-M   'P 1'
#
loop_
_entity.id
_entity.type
_entity.pdbx_description
1 polymer ?
#
loop_
_entity_poly.entity_id
_entity_poly.type
_entity_poly.pdbx_seq_one_letter_code
_entity_poly.pdbx_strand_id
1 'polypeptide(L)'
;MPSTDSQQTRAAEKILKRVKHLRDHMQPGEIPLLAIPAIWDSGREQRSVLCEVIVTNRRLIGYYAVDFPRKRSFLEERSLSTITSVTLRHKTYEPLFRELMVRDGQ
;
A
#
# COMPACT_ATOMS: atom_id res chain seq x y z
N MET A 1 -10.99 -18.15 -21.97
CA MET A 1 -9.83 -18.22 -21.05
C MET A 1 -10.25 -17.62 -19.70
N PRO A 2 -10.33 -18.41 -18.60
CA PRO A 2 -10.80 -17.92 -17.29
C PRO A 2 -9.76 -18.01 -16.14
N SER A 3 -8.46 -18.14 -16.44
CA SER A 3 -7.44 -18.48 -15.43
C SER A 3 -7.00 -17.31 -14.53
N THR A 4 -7.09 -16.06 -14.99
CA THR A 4 -6.51 -14.90 -14.31
C THR A 4 -7.27 -14.49 -13.04
N ASP A 5 -8.61 -14.51 -13.09
CA ASP A 5 -9.45 -14.09 -11.96
C ASP A 5 -9.25 -14.99 -10.74
N SER A 6 -9.20 -16.31 -10.96
CA SER A 6 -9.05 -17.28 -9.87
C SER A 6 -7.71 -17.15 -9.11
N GLN A 7 -6.64 -16.76 -9.80
CA GLN A 7 -5.33 -16.54 -9.19
C GLN A 7 -5.29 -15.21 -8.43
N GLN A 8 -5.87 -14.15 -9.00
CA GLN A 8 -5.98 -12.85 -8.34
C GLN A 8 -6.82 -12.94 -7.06
N THR A 9 -7.94 -13.67 -7.07
CA THR A 9 -8.76 -13.90 -5.86
C THR A 9 -7.94 -14.60 -4.76
N ARG A 10 -7.17 -15.64 -5.10
CA ARG A 10 -6.31 -16.34 -4.13
C ARG A 10 -5.21 -15.45 -3.57
N ALA A 11 -4.59 -14.62 -4.41
CA ALA A 11 -3.56 -13.67 -3.98
C ALA A 11 -4.17 -12.60 -3.04
N ALA A 12 -5.32 -12.05 -3.40
CA ALA A 12 -6.07 -11.09 -2.59
C ALA A 12 -6.42 -11.67 -1.21
N GLU A 13 -6.92 -12.90 -1.15
CA GLU A 13 -7.21 -13.59 0.12
C GLU A 13 -5.98 -13.77 1.00
N LYS A 14 -4.82 -14.12 0.40
CA LYS A 14 -3.56 -14.23 1.15
C LYS A 14 -3.16 -12.90 1.77
N ILE A 15 -3.30 -11.80 1.03
CA ILE A 15 -3.01 -10.46 1.54
C ILE A 15 -3.97 -10.11 2.69
N LEU A 16 -5.28 -10.31 2.51
CA LEU A 16 -6.28 -10.01 3.55
C LEU A 16 -6.12 -10.86 4.81
N LYS A 17 -5.59 -12.08 4.70
CA LYS A 17 -5.25 -12.93 5.86
C LYS A 17 -3.97 -12.45 6.58
N ARG A 18 -2.99 -11.94 5.83
CA ARG A 18 -1.70 -11.48 6.37
C ARG A 18 -1.80 -10.11 7.03
N VAL A 19 -2.51 -9.17 6.40
CA VAL A 19 -2.60 -7.78 6.85
C VAL A 19 -3.83 -7.62 7.75
N LYS A 20 -3.59 -7.47 9.06
CA LYS A 20 -4.64 -7.39 10.09
C LYS A 20 -5.58 -6.20 9.87
N HIS A 21 -6.87 -6.42 10.05
CA HIS A 21 -7.94 -5.41 9.92
C HIS A 21 -8.01 -4.71 8.54
N LEU A 22 -7.20 -5.11 7.55
CA LEU A 22 -7.21 -4.48 6.22
C LEU A 22 -8.60 -4.57 5.56
N ARG A 23 -9.28 -5.72 5.71
CA ARG A 23 -10.61 -5.95 5.13
C ARG A 23 -11.63 -4.89 5.57
N ASP A 24 -11.53 -4.40 6.80
CA ASP A 24 -12.45 -3.42 7.36
C ASP A 24 -12.29 -2.03 6.71
N HIS A 25 -11.16 -1.81 6.05
CA HIS A 25 -10.84 -0.58 5.33
C HIS A 25 -11.01 -0.69 3.81
N MET A 26 -11.34 -1.88 3.28
CA MET A 26 -11.56 -2.09 1.84
C MET A 26 -12.95 -1.60 1.42
N GLN A 27 -13.04 -0.96 0.26
CA GLN A 27 -14.32 -0.58 -0.34
C GLN A 27 -15.02 -1.81 -0.96
N PRO A 28 -16.35 -1.80 -1.14
CA PRO A 28 -17.06 -2.87 -1.84
C PRO A 28 -16.52 -3.10 -3.25
N GLY A 29 -16.14 -4.34 -3.56
CA GLY A 29 -15.54 -4.74 -4.84
C GLY A 29 -14.08 -4.31 -5.03
N GLU A 30 -13.45 -3.75 -4.00
CA GLU A 30 -12.02 -3.46 -4.00
C GLU A 30 -11.22 -4.72 -3.62
N ILE A 31 -10.17 -5.01 -4.39
CA ILE A 31 -9.31 -6.17 -4.17
C ILE A 31 -7.86 -5.73 -4.03
N PRO A 32 -7.11 -6.23 -3.02
CA PRO A 32 -5.67 -6.01 -2.96
C PRO A 32 -4.96 -6.88 -3.99
N LEU A 33 -4.05 -6.26 -4.74
CA LEU A 33 -3.26 -6.88 -5.80
C LEU A 33 -1.82 -7.16 -5.35
N LEU A 34 -1.27 -6.29 -4.51
CA LEU A 34 0.08 -6.39 -3.97
C LEU A 34 0.12 -5.84 -2.54
N ALA A 35 0.94 -6.42 -1.68
CA ALA A 35 1.26 -5.87 -0.38
C ALA A 35 2.74 -6.12 -0.07
N ILE A 36 3.49 -5.05 0.23
CA ILE A 36 4.91 -5.10 0.54
C ILE A 36 5.24 -4.23 1.76
N PRO A 37 6.17 -4.64 2.63
CA PRO A 37 6.68 -3.76 3.66
C PRO A 37 7.48 -2.62 3.01
N ALA A 38 7.23 -1.38 3.42
CA ALA A 38 7.96 -0.22 2.94
C ALA A 38 7.97 0.92 3.98
N ILE A 39 8.64 2.01 3.60
CA ILE A 39 8.56 3.29 4.30
C ILE A 39 7.66 4.21 3.47
N TRP A 40 6.58 4.70 4.08
CA TRP A 40 5.69 5.67 3.49
C TRP A 40 6.09 7.08 3.92
N ASP A 41 6.23 7.97 2.95
CA ASP A 41 6.48 9.39 3.21
C ASP A 41 5.51 10.23 2.37
N SER A 42 4.60 10.93 3.06
CA SER A 42 3.60 11.79 2.43
C SER A 42 3.99 13.26 2.43
N GLY A 43 5.10 13.62 3.07
CA GLY A 43 5.47 15.01 3.36
C GLY A 43 4.49 15.78 4.24
N ARG A 44 3.39 15.15 4.71
CA ARG A 44 2.35 15.78 5.54
C ARG A 44 2.65 15.63 7.03
N GLU A 45 3.13 14.47 7.44
CA GLU A 45 3.58 14.23 8.81
C GLU A 45 5.06 14.57 8.97
N GLN A 46 5.49 14.85 10.21
CA GLN A 46 6.88 15.18 10.52
C GLN A 46 7.88 14.04 10.23
N ARG A 47 7.40 12.80 10.02
CA ARG A 47 8.26 11.61 9.88
C ARG A 47 7.65 10.60 8.92
N SER A 48 8.53 9.93 8.16
CA SER A 48 8.17 8.76 7.35
C SER A 48 7.74 7.58 8.26
N VAL A 49 6.82 6.76 7.77
CA VAL A 49 6.15 5.70 8.54
C VAL A 49 6.49 4.32 7.98
N LEU A 50 6.92 3.40 8.83
CA LEU A 50 7.06 1.99 8.46
C LEU A 50 5.68 1.33 8.39
N CYS A 51 5.30 0.82 7.23
CA CYS A 51 3.98 0.22 7.02
C CYS A 51 4.00 -0.86 5.93
N GLU A 52 2.87 -1.52 5.72
CA GLU A 52 2.62 -2.25 4.47
C GLU A 52 2.10 -1.25 3.43
N VAL A 53 2.72 -1.23 2.26
CA VAL A 53 2.20 -0.55 1.07
C VAL A 53 1.40 -1.55 0.27
N ILE A 54 0.13 -1.24 0.07
CA ILE A 54 -0.84 -2.11 -0.57
C ILE A 54 -1.32 -1.42 -1.84
N VAL A 55 -1.21 -2.11 -2.97
CA VAL A 55 -1.81 -1.69 -4.24
C VAL A 55 -3.11 -2.45 -4.39
N THR A 56 -4.22 -1.73 -4.55
CA THR A 56 -5.52 -2.30 -4.89
C THR A 56 -5.87 -2.02 -6.34
N ASN A 57 -7.00 -2.55 -6.80
CA ASN A 57 -7.57 -2.16 -8.10
C ASN A 57 -8.12 -0.71 -8.16
N ARG A 58 -8.04 0.05 -7.05
CA ARG A 58 -8.58 1.43 -6.97
C ARG A 58 -7.60 2.46 -6.43
N ARG A 59 -6.75 2.09 -5.46
CA ARG A 59 -5.89 3.03 -4.73
C ARG A 59 -4.59 2.37 -4.27
N LEU A 60 -3.63 3.22 -3.97
CA LEU A 60 -2.44 2.91 -3.21
C LEU A 60 -2.70 3.23 -1.74
N ILE A 61 -2.36 2.32 -0.83
CA ILE A 61 -2.62 2.45 0.59
C ILE A 61 -1.32 2.24 1.37
N GLY A 62 -0.99 3.15 2.28
CA GLY A 62 -0.02 2.93 3.35
C GLY A 62 -0.76 2.53 4.62
N TYR A 63 -0.45 1.36 5.19
CA TYR A 63 -1.26 0.80 6.28
C TYR A 63 -0.45 0.01 7.31
N TYR A 64 -0.75 0.22 8.60
CA TYR A 64 -0.46 -0.75 9.63
C TYR A 64 -1.58 -0.78 10.67
N ALA A 65 -1.74 -1.91 11.34
CA ALA A 65 -2.53 -2.02 12.56
C ALA A 65 -1.82 -2.92 13.57
N VAL A 66 -1.63 -2.41 14.77
CA VAL A 66 -0.98 -3.07 15.89
C VAL A 66 -1.94 -3.05 17.06
N ASP A 67 -2.33 -4.22 17.57
CA ASP A 67 -3.27 -4.32 18.70
C ASP A 67 -2.55 -4.36 20.06
N PHE A 68 -1.29 -4.83 20.12
CA PHE A 68 -0.49 -4.98 21.34
C PHE A 68 0.91 -4.36 21.15
N PRO A 69 1.49 -3.66 22.13
CA PRO A 69 1.03 -3.48 23.52
C PRO A 69 -0.05 -2.41 23.71
N ARG A 70 -0.29 -1.56 22.71
CA ARG A 70 -1.41 -0.61 22.67
C ARG A 70 -1.94 -0.54 21.26
N LYS A 71 -3.26 -0.44 21.10
CA LYS A 71 -3.90 -0.32 19.80
C LYS A 71 -3.44 0.95 19.09
N ARG A 72 -2.85 0.80 17.90
CA ARG A 72 -2.41 1.87 17.02
C ARG A 72 -2.64 1.45 15.58
N SER A 73 -3.00 2.41 14.74
CA SER A 73 -3.18 2.20 13.31
C SER A 73 -2.66 3.39 12.54
N PHE A 74 -2.28 3.14 11.30
CA PHE A 74 -1.98 4.14 10.29
C PHE A 74 -2.72 3.75 9.03
N LEU A 75 -3.35 4.72 8.40
CA LEU A 75 -4.03 4.56 7.12
C LEU A 75 -3.88 5.87 6.37
N GLU A 76 -3.08 5.84 5.31
CA GLU A 76 -3.08 6.86 4.27
C GLU A 76 -3.38 6.21 2.92
N GLU A 77 -4.01 6.96 2.03
CA GLU A 77 -4.40 6.45 0.72
C GLU A 77 -4.27 7.51 -0.37
N ARG A 78 -4.02 7.01 -1.59
CA ARG A 78 -3.97 7.80 -2.82
C ARG A 78 -4.75 7.06 -3.91
N SER A 79 -5.75 7.71 -4.49
CA SER A 79 -6.50 7.13 -5.61
C SER A 79 -5.58 6.86 -6.78
N LEU A 80 -5.68 5.70 -7.43
CA LEU A 80 -4.90 5.44 -8.65
C LEU A 80 -5.29 6.40 -9.77
N SER A 81 -6.54 6.87 -9.79
CA SER A 81 -7.02 7.81 -10.81
C SER A 81 -6.39 9.20 -10.72
N THR A 82 -5.82 9.57 -9.57
CA THR A 82 -5.20 10.88 -9.37
C THR A 82 -3.69 10.86 -9.59
N ILE A 83 -3.07 9.68 -9.69
CA ILE A 83 -1.62 9.54 -9.87
C ILE A 83 -1.26 9.93 -11.31
N THR A 84 -0.42 10.94 -11.46
CA THR A 84 0.04 11.44 -12.76
C THR A 84 1.41 10.89 -13.14
N SER A 85 2.25 10.57 -12.14
CA SER A 85 3.58 10.00 -12.38
C SER A 85 4.03 9.07 -11.26
N VAL A 86 4.74 8.02 -11.66
CA VAL A 86 5.43 7.10 -10.75
C VAL A 86 6.88 7.03 -11.23
N THR A 87 7.81 7.48 -10.39
CA THR A 87 9.23 7.52 -10.71
C THR A 87 10.04 6.73 -9.70
N LEU A 88 10.99 5.94 -10.19
CA LEU A 88 11.95 5.24 -9.34
C LEU A 88 13.16 6.14 -9.13
N ARG A 89 13.39 6.57 -7.89
CA ARG A 89 14.58 7.32 -7.50
C ARG A 89 15.63 6.36 -6.94
N HIS A 90 16.79 6.32 -7.60
CA HIS A 90 17.98 5.66 -7.04
C HIS A 90 18.72 6.67 -6.17
N LYS A 91 18.79 6.41 -4.86
CA LYS A 91 19.69 7.16 -3.98
C LYS A 91 21.08 6.58 -4.09
N THR A 92 22.04 7.39 -4.50
CA THR A 92 23.44 7.00 -4.69
C THR A 92 24.16 6.65 -3.37
N TYR A 93 23.59 7.07 -2.23
CA TYR A 93 24.18 6.91 -0.89
C TYR A 93 23.43 5.92 0.02
N GLU A 94 22.31 5.34 -0.43
CA GLU A 94 21.53 4.31 0.28
C GLU A 94 21.15 3.16 -0.68
N PRO A 95 22.10 2.34 -1.13
CA PRO A 95 21.89 1.38 -2.23
C PRO A 95 20.90 0.25 -1.91
N LEU A 96 20.54 0.07 -0.63
CA LEU A 96 19.63 -0.99 -0.20
C LEU A 96 18.14 -0.61 -0.36
N PHE A 97 17.82 0.68 -0.54
CA PHE A 97 16.44 1.15 -0.64
C PHE A 97 16.14 1.68 -2.03
N ARG A 98 15.07 1.15 -2.63
CA ARG A 98 14.47 1.68 -3.85
C ARG A 98 13.35 2.63 -3.46
N GLU A 99 13.45 3.89 -3.84
CA GLU A 99 12.44 4.90 -3.53
C GLU A 99 11.50 5.05 -4.73
N LEU A 100 10.20 4.81 -4.51
CA LEU A 100 9.16 5.11 -5.50
C LEU A 100 8.51 6.43 -5.14
N MET A 101 8.75 7.46 -5.96
CA MET A 101 8.07 8.73 -5.83
C MET A 101 6.80 8.72 -6.68
N VAL A 102 5.66 8.84 -6.00
CA VAL A 102 4.33 8.89 -6.59
C VAL A 102 3.82 10.31 -6.48
N ARG A 103 3.42 10.92 -7.60
CA ARG A 103 2.83 12.27 -7.61
C ARG A 103 1.40 12.22 -8.09
N ASP A 104 0.56 13.03 -7.46
CA ASP A 104 -0.76 13.38 -7.95
C ASP A 104 -0.69 14.58 -8.91
N GLY A 105 -1.81 14.91 -9.55
CA GLY A 105 -1.92 16.04 -10.47
C GLY A 105 -2.16 17.39 -9.80
N GLN A 106 -2.00 17.48 -8.48
CA GLN A 106 -2.21 18.70 -7.69
C GLN A 106 -0.89 19.28 -7.18
#